data_AF-A0A952V390-F1
#
_entry.id   AF-A0A952V390-F1
#
_cell.length_a   1.000
_cell.length_b   1.000
_cell.length_c   1.000
_cell.angle_alpha   90.00
_cell.angle_beta   90.00
_cell.angle_gamma   90.00
#
_symmetry.space_group_name_H-M   'P 1'
#
loop_
_entity.id
_entity.type
_entity.pdbx_description
1 polymer ?
#
loop_
_entity_poly.entity_id
_entity_poly.type
_entity_poly.pdbx_seq_one_letter_code
_entity_poly.pdbx_strand_id
1 'polypeptide(L)'
;MRIDDLTNEQLLSALRRVLGDERSAVAAMLAYLIEVEKRRLHLEQACSSMHDFCARKLGLSEDQASRRIAAARLGARFPELVEAIGDGRMHLSGVLQLRGLFTEANVAARARDRCAVGPFHQRCLRPRRHRRVRSSCRSRSSVSRSCSRLRWSCATSSSWRVRSCGM
;
A
#
# COMPACT_ATOMS: atom_id res chain seq x y z
N MET A 1 22.25 -18.16 12.72
CA MET A 1 22.22 -16.89 13.48
C MET A 1 20.95 -16.87 14.30
N ARG A 2 21.03 -16.89 15.63
CA ARG A 2 19.84 -16.81 16.48
C ARG A 2 19.40 -15.35 16.59
N ILE A 3 18.09 -15.11 16.70
CA ILE A 3 17.54 -13.75 16.79
C ILE A 3 17.91 -13.10 18.13
N ASP A 4 18.05 -13.89 19.19
CA ASP A 4 18.32 -13.44 20.55
C ASP A 4 19.72 -12.80 20.72
N ASP A 5 20.65 -13.07 19.80
CA ASP A 5 22.03 -12.57 19.84
C ASP A 5 22.17 -11.17 19.22
N LEU A 6 21.07 -10.59 18.71
CA LEU A 6 21.08 -9.31 18.02
C LEU A 6 20.93 -8.13 18.96
N THR A 7 21.72 -7.08 18.71
CA THR A 7 21.44 -5.75 19.26
C THR A 7 20.13 -5.20 18.69
N ASN A 8 19.52 -4.24 19.38
CA ASN A 8 18.29 -3.59 18.94
C ASN A 8 18.42 -2.98 17.54
N GLU A 9 19.54 -2.33 17.25
CA GLU A 9 19.84 -1.72 15.95
C GLU A 9 19.95 -2.77 14.85
N GLN A 10 20.65 -3.89 15.11
CA GLN A 10 20.77 -5.00 14.17
C GLN A 10 19.42 -5.67 13.92
N LEU A 11 18.60 -5.88 14.96
CA LEU A 11 17.26 -6.45 14.84
C LEU A 11 16.36 -5.58 13.96
N LEU A 12 16.31 -4.28 14.22
CA LEU A 12 15.50 -3.35 13.43
C LEU A 12 15.99 -3.22 11.99
N SER A 13 17.31 -3.26 11.76
CA SER A 13 17.90 -3.26 10.42
C SER A 13 17.54 -4.54 9.65
N ALA A 14 17.73 -5.71 10.30
CA ALA A 14 17.40 -7.00 9.72
C ALA A 14 15.91 -7.11 9.37
N LEU A 15 15.02 -6.64 10.26
CA LEU A 15 13.59 -6.62 10.02
C LEU A 15 13.22 -5.77 8.79
N ARG A 16 13.81 -4.57 8.64
CA ARG A 16 13.57 -3.72 7.46
C ARG A 16 14.02 -4.40 6.16
N ARG A 17 15.14 -5.12 6.20
CA ARG A 17 15.63 -5.90 5.06
C ARG A 17 14.66 -7.02 4.70
N VAL A 18 14.25 -7.83 5.68
CA VAL A 18 13.27 -8.92 5.48
C VAL A 18 11.97 -8.39 4.88
N LEU A 19 11.48 -7.23 5.36
CA LEU A 19 10.29 -6.59 4.77
C LEU A 19 10.53 -6.14 3.31
N GLY A 20 11.74 -5.72 2.94
CA GLY A 20 12.12 -5.41 1.56
C GLY A 20 12.14 -6.65 0.66
N ASP A 21 12.74 -7.72 1.18
CA ASP A 21 12.81 -9.02 0.51
C ASP A 21 11.41 -9.60 0.31
N GLU A 22 10.53 -9.50 1.31
CA GLU A 22 9.13 -9.93 1.23
C GLU A 22 8.37 -9.18 0.11
N ARG A 23 8.51 -7.86 0.03
CA ARG A 23 7.87 -7.05 -1.03
C ARG A 23 8.35 -7.45 -2.42
N SER A 24 9.66 -7.65 -2.57
CA SER A 24 10.28 -8.10 -3.82
C SER A 24 9.80 -9.51 -4.21
N ALA A 25 9.69 -10.42 -3.23
CA ALA A 25 9.17 -11.76 -3.44
C ALA A 25 7.69 -11.76 -3.87
N VAL A 26 6.87 -10.88 -3.28
CA VAL A 26 5.47 -10.72 -3.70
C VAL A 26 5.38 -10.20 -5.13
N ALA A 27 6.18 -9.19 -5.50
CA ALA A 27 6.20 -8.68 -6.88
C ALA A 27 6.62 -9.76 -7.88
N ALA A 28 7.68 -10.52 -7.59
CA ALA A 28 8.12 -11.64 -8.40
C ALA A 28 7.03 -12.72 -8.53
N MET A 29 6.37 -13.08 -7.43
CA MET A 29 5.25 -14.03 -7.44
C MET A 29 4.13 -13.57 -8.38
N LEU A 30 3.77 -12.28 -8.35
CA LEU A 30 2.75 -11.74 -9.25
C LEU A 30 3.19 -11.84 -10.72
N ALA A 31 4.46 -11.51 -11.03
CA ALA A 31 5.00 -11.65 -12.38
C ALA A 31 4.92 -13.10 -12.89
N TYR A 32 5.25 -14.08 -12.04
CA TYR A 32 5.10 -15.49 -12.39
C TYR A 32 3.64 -15.90 -12.60
N LEU A 33 2.72 -15.46 -11.75
CA LEU A 33 1.29 -15.76 -11.91
C LEU A 33 0.73 -15.16 -13.20
N ILE A 34 1.19 -13.97 -13.60
CA ILE A 34 0.83 -13.33 -14.87
C ILE A 34 1.24 -14.23 -16.05
N GLU A 35 2.49 -14.71 -16.06
CA GLU A 35 2.97 -15.59 -17.14
C GLU A 35 2.29 -16.96 -17.13
N VAL A 36 2.00 -17.53 -15.96
CA VAL A 36 1.23 -18.78 -15.83
C VAL A 36 -0.18 -18.63 -16.42
N GLU A 37 -0.87 -17.53 -16.14
CA GLU A 37 -2.21 -17.28 -16.66
C GLU A 37 -2.17 -17.00 -18.17
N LYS A 38 -1.21 -16.19 -18.63
CA LYS A 38 -1.02 -15.83 -20.05
C LYS A 38 -0.71 -17.05 -20.93
N ARG A 39 0.17 -17.94 -20.46
CA ARG A 39 0.53 -19.19 -21.16
C ARG A 39 -0.46 -20.32 -20.89
N ARG A 40 -1.44 -20.10 -20.01
CA ARG A 40 -2.43 -21.09 -19.57
C ARG A 40 -1.81 -22.37 -18.97
N LEU A 41 -0.66 -22.25 -18.29
CA LEU A 41 0.04 -23.40 -17.68
C LEU A 41 -0.79 -24.09 -16.59
N HIS A 42 -1.78 -23.40 -16.02
CA HIS A 42 -2.74 -24.02 -15.10
C HIS A 42 -3.53 -25.16 -15.77
N LEU A 43 -3.82 -25.07 -17.07
CA LEU A 43 -4.52 -26.11 -17.81
C LEU A 43 -3.61 -27.32 -18.07
N GLU A 44 -2.35 -27.08 -18.44
CA GLU A 44 -1.34 -28.14 -18.59
C GLU A 44 -1.12 -28.94 -17.30
N GLN A 45 -1.39 -28.31 -16.16
CA GLN A 45 -1.29 -28.91 -14.84
C GLN A 45 -2.58 -29.61 -14.36
N ALA A 46 -3.55 -29.79 -15.26
CA ALA A 46 -4.86 -30.40 -14.99
C ALA A 46 -5.67 -29.67 -13.91
N CYS A 47 -5.60 -28.34 -13.90
CA CYS A 47 -6.43 -27.47 -13.06
C CYS A 47 -7.54 -26.83 -13.89
N SER A 48 -8.76 -26.81 -13.35
CA SER A 48 -9.94 -26.28 -14.05
C SER A 48 -9.96 -24.75 -14.15
N SER A 49 -9.16 -24.07 -13.33
CA SER A 49 -9.03 -22.61 -13.32
C SER A 49 -7.71 -22.18 -12.68
N MET A 50 -7.37 -20.90 -12.80
CA MET A 50 -6.25 -20.30 -12.05
C MET A 50 -6.44 -20.40 -10.53
N HIS A 51 -7.69 -20.37 -10.04
CA HIS A 51 -7.98 -20.51 -8.62
C HIS A 51 -7.69 -21.94 -8.15
N ASP A 52 -8.15 -22.93 -8.90
CA ASP A 52 -7.85 -24.35 -8.67
C ASP A 52 -6.34 -24.64 -8.69
N PHE A 53 -5.61 -24.02 -9.63
CA PHE A 53 -4.16 -24.10 -9.68
C PHE A 53 -3.49 -23.52 -8.43
N CYS A 54 -3.89 -22.32 -8.01
CA CYS A 54 -3.34 -21.68 -6.81
C CYS A 54 -3.63 -22.48 -5.54
N ALA A 55 -4.83 -23.06 -5.43
CA ALA A 55 -5.23 -23.86 -4.28
C ALA A 55 -4.52 -25.21 -4.25
N ARG A 56 -4.63 -26.00 -5.34
CA ARG A 56 -4.14 -27.39 -5.37
C ARG A 56 -2.64 -27.51 -5.61
N LYS A 57 -2.05 -26.67 -6.47
CA LYS A 57 -0.63 -26.78 -6.85
C LYS A 57 0.27 -25.90 -6.00
N LEU A 58 -0.21 -24.74 -5.56
CA LEU A 58 0.58 -23.79 -4.74
C LEU A 58 0.20 -23.80 -3.26
N GLY A 59 -0.82 -24.55 -2.84
CA GLY A 59 -1.23 -24.66 -1.43
C GLY A 59 -1.80 -23.36 -0.85
N LEU A 60 -2.28 -22.44 -1.68
CA LEU A 60 -2.86 -21.18 -1.22
C LEU A 60 -4.27 -21.40 -0.70
N SER A 61 -4.63 -20.72 0.38
CA SER A 61 -6.04 -20.64 0.79
C SER A 61 -6.87 -19.89 -0.26
N GLU A 62 -8.19 -20.10 -0.24
CA GLU A 62 -9.11 -19.47 -1.19
C GLU A 62 -8.97 -17.94 -1.23
N ASP A 63 -8.89 -17.29 -0.07
CA ASP A 63 -8.69 -15.83 0.02
C ASP A 63 -7.31 -15.40 -0.52
N GLN A 64 -6.26 -16.16 -0.20
CA GLN A 64 -4.90 -15.88 -0.68
C GLN A 64 -4.80 -16.00 -2.20
N ALA A 65 -5.44 -17.01 -2.79
CA ALA A 65 -5.52 -17.23 -4.23
C ALA A 65 -6.31 -16.10 -4.90
N SER A 66 -7.52 -15.81 -4.42
CA SER A 66 -8.39 -14.76 -4.98
C SER A 66 -7.70 -13.40 -5.02
N ARG A 67 -7.04 -13.00 -3.93
CA ARG A 67 -6.31 -11.72 -3.84
C ARG A 67 -5.12 -11.65 -4.80
N ARG A 68 -4.33 -12.72 -4.87
CA ARG A 68 -3.14 -12.78 -5.74
C ARG A 68 -3.51 -12.83 -7.21
N ILE A 69 -4.53 -13.59 -7.59
CA ILE A 69 -5.04 -13.63 -8.97
C ILE A 69 -5.57 -12.26 -9.37
N ALA A 70 -6.36 -11.60 -8.51
CA ALA A 70 -6.88 -10.26 -8.80
C ALA A 70 -5.75 -9.23 -8.97
N ALA A 71 -4.73 -9.28 -8.12
CA ALA A 71 -3.56 -8.41 -8.23
C ALA A 71 -2.71 -8.73 -9.46
N ALA A 72 -2.50 -10.00 -9.79
CA ALA A 72 -1.78 -10.43 -10.98
C ALA A 72 -2.47 -9.93 -12.25
N ARG A 73 -3.79 -10.08 -12.36
CA ARG A 73 -4.57 -9.56 -13.50
C ARG A 73 -4.51 -8.04 -13.63
N LEU A 74 -4.52 -7.31 -12.50
CA LEU A 74 -4.29 -5.86 -12.50
C LEU A 74 -2.86 -5.52 -12.94
N GLY A 75 -1.86 -6.26 -12.48
CA GLY A 75 -0.46 -6.10 -12.86
C GLY A 75 -0.19 -6.42 -14.33
N ALA A 76 -0.91 -7.40 -14.90
CA ALA A 76 -0.84 -7.71 -16.32
C ALA A 76 -1.36 -6.54 -17.18
N ARG A 77 -2.39 -5.84 -16.69
CA ARG A 77 -2.93 -4.64 -17.35
C ARG A 77 -2.05 -3.41 -17.09
N PHE A 78 -1.48 -3.30 -15.90
CA PHE A 78 -0.68 -2.16 -15.46
C PHE A 78 0.62 -2.64 -14.78
N PRO A 79 1.68 -2.89 -15.56
CA PRO A 79 2.95 -3.43 -15.04
C PRO A 79 3.58 -2.56 -13.95
N GLU A 80 3.35 -1.24 -14.00
CA GLU A 80 3.83 -0.27 -13.01
C GLU A 80 3.35 -0.58 -11.58
N LEU A 81 2.23 -1.29 -11.42
CA LEU A 81 1.73 -1.71 -10.11
C LEU A 81 2.60 -2.81 -9.49
N VAL A 82 3.16 -3.71 -10.31
CA VAL A 82 4.05 -4.78 -9.84
C VAL A 82 5.36 -4.17 -9.35
N GLU A 83 5.93 -3.24 -10.12
CA GLU A 83 7.11 -2.47 -9.73
C GLU A 83 6.88 -1.67 -8.44
N ALA A 84 5.73 -1.00 -8.34
CA ALA A 84 5.39 -0.24 -7.14
C ALA A 84 5.22 -1.12 -5.89
N ILE A 85 4.78 -2.37 -6.05
CA ILE A 85 4.74 -3.34 -4.95
C ILE A 85 6.16 -3.75 -4.54
N GLY A 86 7.03 -4.06 -5.50
CA GLY A 86 8.43 -4.43 -5.24
C GLY A 86 9.19 -3.34 -4.50
N ASP A 87 9.04 -2.09 -4.92
CA ASP A 87 9.64 -0.91 -4.28
C ASP A 87 9.04 -0.60 -2.90
N GLY A 88 7.90 -1.21 -2.55
CA GLY A 88 7.09 -0.85 -1.39
C GLY A 88 6.48 0.55 -1.46
N ARG A 89 6.26 1.07 -2.66
CA ARG A 89 5.44 2.27 -2.88
C ARG A 89 3.96 1.94 -2.72
N MET A 90 3.56 0.71 -3.01
CA MET A 90 2.21 0.19 -2.80
C MET A 90 2.22 -1.16 -2.09
N HIS A 91 1.16 -1.42 -1.32
CA HIS A 91 0.91 -2.75 -0.76
C HIS A 91 -0.12 -3.51 -1.60
N LEU A 92 -0.04 -4.84 -1.59
CA LEU A 92 -0.97 -5.74 -2.29
C LEU A 92 -2.45 -5.42 -1.94
N SER A 93 -2.74 -5.28 -0.65
CA SER A 93 -4.09 -4.91 -0.17
C SER A 93 -4.55 -3.56 -0.70
N GLY A 94 -3.63 -2.61 -0.81
CA GLY A 94 -3.86 -1.30 -1.38
C GLY A 94 -4.27 -1.32 -2.84
N VAL A 95 -3.55 -2.10 -3.64
CA VAL A 95 -3.90 -2.31 -5.06
C VAL A 95 -5.30 -2.90 -5.17
N LEU A 96 -5.65 -3.87 -4.34
CA LEU A 96 -6.99 -4.47 -4.37
C LEU A 96 -8.10 -3.51 -3.93
N GLN A 97 -7.84 -2.64 -2.96
CA GLN A 97 -8.79 -1.60 -2.53
C GLN A 97 -9.04 -0.56 -3.63
N LEU A 98 -8.02 -0.23 -4.42
CA LEU A 98 -8.09 0.77 -5.49
C LEU A 98 -8.40 0.17 -6.87
N ARG A 99 -8.59 -1.15 -6.97
CA ARG A 99 -8.91 -1.91 -8.18
C ARG A 99 -9.83 -1.17 -9.17
N GLY A 100 -10.96 -0.67 -8.68
CA GLY A 100 -11.99 -0.04 -9.53
C GLY A 100 -11.68 1.40 -9.94
N LEU A 101 -10.62 1.99 -9.38
CA LEU A 101 -10.22 3.37 -9.62
C LEU A 101 -9.00 3.48 -10.53
N PHE A 102 -8.35 2.38 -10.88
CA PHE A 102 -7.20 2.40 -11.78
C PHE A 102 -7.63 2.62 -13.23
N THR A 103 -7.04 3.64 -13.83
CA THR A 103 -7.16 3.96 -15.25
C THR A 103 -5.75 4.19 -15.81
N GLU A 104 -5.60 4.04 -17.12
CA GLU A 104 -4.30 4.26 -17.81
C GLU A 104 -3.74 5.67 -17.51
N ALA A 105 -4.60 6.67 -17.39
CA ALA A 105 -4.20 8.04 -17.10
C ALA A 105 -3.72 8.27 -15.65
N ASN A 106 -4.11 7.42 -14.69
CA ASN A 106 -3.87 7.67 -13.27
C ASN A 106 -2.94 6.67 -12.59
N VAL A 107 -2.68 5.52 -13.23
CA VAL A 107 -1.95 4.42 -12.60
C VAL A 107 -0.52 4.83 -12.25
N ALA A 108 0.18 5.50 -13.15
CA ALA A 108 1.53 5.99 -12.92
C ALA A 108 1.61 7.02 -11.79
N ALA A 109 0.61 7.89 -11.67
CA ALA A 109 0.56 8.87 -10.59
C ALA A 109 0.30 8.19 -9.24
N ARG A 110 -0.65 7.25 -9.20
CA ARG A 110 -1.01 6.50 -7.97
C ARG A 110 0.08 5.53 -7.52
N ALA A 111 0.77 4.89 -8.47
CA ALA A 111 1.88 3.99 -8.20
C ALA A 111 3.10 4.70 -7.62
N ARG A 112 3.27 6.01 -7.90
CA ARG A 112 4.33 6.84 -7.32
C ARG A 112 4.01 7.32 -5.90
N ASP A 113 2.73 7.50 -5.59
CA ASP A 113 2.31 8.02 -4.30
C ASP A 113 2.36 6.96 -3.19
N ARG A 114 3.40 7.02 -2.37
CA ARG A 114 3.59 6.13 -1.21
C ARG A 114 2.49 6.28 -0.15
N CYS A 115 1.74 7.40 -0.13
CA CYS A 115 0.68 7.66 0.84
C CYS A 115 -0.66 7.01 0.50
N ALA A 116 -0.81 6.40 -0.68
CA ALA A 116 -2.12 5.98 -1.16
C ALA A 116 -2.71 4.78 -0.40
N VAL A 117 -1.90 3.96 0.28
CA VAL A 117 -2.35 2.63 0.69
C VAL A 117 -1.70 2.11 1.96
N GLY A 118 -2.31 2.41 3.10
CA GLY A 118 -2.21 1.61 4.32
C GLY A 118 -3.61 1.46 4.93
N PRO A 119 -3.95 0.35 5.60
CA PRO A 119 -5.27 0.15 6.21
C PRO A 119 -5.65 1.22 7.24
N PHE A 120 -4.67 1.95 7.80
CA PHE A 120 -4.89 3.09 8.69
C PHE A 120 -5.19 4.43 7.99
N HIS A 121 -5.00 4.53 6.67
CA HIS A 121 -5.06 5.81 5.94
C HIS A 121 -6.34 6.00 5.11
N GLN A 122 -7.24 5.01 5.07
CA GLN A 122 -8.54 5.11 4.36
C GLN A 122 -9.43 6.24 4.89
N ARG A 123 -9.11 6.81 6.06
CA ARG A 123 -9.78 7.99 6.63
C ARG A 123 -9.44 9.31 5.93
N CYS A 124 -8.33 9.39 5.19
CA CYS A 124 -7.87 10.66 4.60
C CYS A 124 -8.45 10.95 3.20
N LEU A 125 -9.04 9.95 2.51
CA LEU A 125 -9.59 10.14 1.15
C LEU A 125 -11.05 10.63 1.12
N ARG A 126 -11.69 10.89 2.28
CA ARG A 126 -12.96 11.62 2.29
C ARG A 126 -12.67 13.12 2.36
N PRO A 127 -13.07 13.94 1.37
CA PRO A 127 -13.19 15.36 1.61
C PRO A 127 -14.24 15.52 2.71
N ARG A 128 -13.82 15.97 3.91
CA ARG A 128 -14.76 16.38 4.96
C ARG A 128 -15.58 17.53 4.37
N ARG A 129 -16.78 17.23 3.85
CA ARG A 129 -17.83 18.24 3.75
C ARG A 129 -18.04 18.73 5.17
N HIS A 130 -17.55 19.92 5.49
CA HIS A 130 -17.79 20.57 6.77
C HIS A 130 -19.30 20.64 6.97
N ARG A 131 -19.85 19.73 7.78
CA ARG A 131 -21.17 19.92 8.38
C ARG A 131 -20.96 21.08 9.34
N ARG A 132 -21.46 22.27 8.97
CA ARG A 132 -21.53 23.42 9.88
C ARG A 132 -22.34 22.99 11.10
N VAL A 133 -21.66 22.55 12.15
CA VAL A 133 -22.25 22.50 13.47
C VAL A 133 -22.27 23.95 13.95
N ARG A 134 -23.43 24.61 13.84
CA ARG A 134 -23.72 25.80 14.63
C ARG A 134 -23.90 25.31 16.07
N SER A 135 -22.83 25.26 16.85
CA SER A 135 -22.93 25.21 18.30
C SER A 135 -22.72 26.62 18.83
N SER A 136 -23.78 27.16 19.42
CA SER A 136 -23.83 28.43 20.11
C SER A 136 -22.79 28.49 21.24
N CYS A 137 -21.74 29.30 21.07
CA CYS A 137 -20.95 29.76 22.22
C CYS A 137 -21.55 31.07 22.71
N ARG A 138 -22.20 31.01 23.88
CA ARG A 138 -22.57 32.18 24.67
C ARG A 138 -21.29 32.86 25.16
N SER A 139 -21.19 34.15 24.83
CA SER A 139 -20.60 35.28 25.57
C SER A 139 -19.19 35.23 26.17
N ARG A 140 -18.40 36.24 25.73
CA ARG A 140 -17.42 37.09 26.46
C ARG A 140 -16.08 36.40 26.85
N SER A 141 -14.88 36.91 26.58
CA SER A 141 -14.40 38.25 26.18
C SER A 141 -13.02 38.13 25.51
N SER A 142 -12.75 38.99 24.53
CA SER A 142 -11.45 39.57 24.17
C SER A 142 -10.18 38.71 24.22
N VAL A 143 -9.70 38.22 23.06
CA VAL A 143 -8.33 38.51 22.57
C VAL A 143 -8.38 38.50 21.03
N SER A 144 -7.54 39.37 20.48
CA SER A 144 -7.47 39.95 19.14
C SER A 144 -7.37 39.00 17.95
N ARG A 145 -7.86 39.55 16.83
CA ARG A 145 -7.84 39.05 15.47
C ARG A 145 -6.41 38.89 14.93
N SER A 146 -6.08 37.71 14.42
CA SER A 146 -5.44 37.51 13.10
C SER A 146 -5.05 36.03 12.95
N CYS A 147 -5.89 35.26 12.27
CA CYS A 147 -5.48 33.96 11.73
C CYS A 147 -5.69 34.00 10.23
N SER A 148 -4.75 34.67 9.56
CA SER A 148 -4.60 34.65 8.12
C SER A 148 -4.34 33.22 7.67
N ARG A 149 -5.22 32.76 6.79
CA ARG A 149 -5.02 31.73 5.76
C ARG A 149 -3.58 31.23 5.64
N LEU A 150 -3.32 30.01 6.13
CA LEU A 150 -2.23 29.20 5.61
C LEU A 150 -2.80 28.09 4.75
N ARG A 151 -2.71 28.38 3.45
CA ARG A 151 -2.84 27.47 2.32
C ARG A 151 -1.78 26.37 2.49
N TRP A 152 -2.19 25.11 2.49
CA TRP A 152 -1.27 23.98 2.59
C TRP A 152 -0.39 23.95 1.33
N SER A 153 0.91 24.09 1.52
CA SER A 153 1.91 23.76 0.51
C SER A 153 2.48 22.40 0.89
N CYS A 154 2.49 21.45 -0.04
CA CYS A 154 3.23 20.20 0.12
C CYS A 154 4.72 20.55 0.23
N ALA A 155 5.29 20.43 1.42
CA ALA A 155 6.73 20.44 1.60
C ALA A 155 7.26 19.02 1.36
N THR A 156 7.73 18.78 0.14
CA THR A 156 8.73 17.76 -0.16
C THR A 156 10.01 18.16 0.57
N SER A 157 10.25 17.64 1.78
CA SER A 157 11.57 17.71 2.38
C SER A 157 11.88 16.46 3.21
N SER A 158 12.71 15.63 2.59
CA SER A 158 13.57 14.66 3.22
C SER A 158 14.48 15.33 4.26
N SER A 159 14.08 15.33 5.53
CA SER A 159 15.03 15.30 6.66
C SER A 159 14.32 14.84 7.93
N TRP A 160 14.51 13.58 8.30
CA TRP A 160 14.19 13.12 9.65
C TRP A 160 15.32 13.57 10.57
N ARG A 161 15.07 14.57 11.42
CA ARG A 161 15.92 14.83 12.58
C ARG A 161 15.06 14.64 13.82
N VAL A 162 15.33 13.56 14.55
CA VAL A 162 14.82 13.35 15.91
C VAL A 162 15.39 14.47 16.78
N ARG A 163 14.53 15.27 17.41
CA ARG A 163 14.92 16.05 18.59
C ARG A 163 14.18 15.47 19.78
N SER A 164 14.94 14.81 20.62
CA SER A 164 14.61 14.43 21.98
C SER A 164 14.26 15.71 22.76
N CYS A 165 13.10 15.77 23.41
CA CYS A 165 12.88 16.72 24.49
C CYS A 165 13.58 16.19 25.73
N GLY A 166 14.60 16.91 26.19
CA GLY A 166 15.12 16.80 27.55
C GLY A 166 14.41 17.83 28.43
N MET A 167 13.99 17.32 29.61
CA MET A 167 13.55 17.95 30.86
C MET A 167 12.53 19.09 30.80
#